data_AF-A0A3L7RRW9-F1
#
_entry.id   AF-A0A3L7RRW9-F1
#
_cell.length_a   1.000
_cell.length_b   1.000
_cell.length_c   1.000
_cell.angle_alpha   90.00
_cell.angle_beta   90.00
_cell.angle_gamma   90.00
#
_symmetry.space_group_name_H-M   'P 1'
#
loop_
_entity.id
_entity.type
_entity.pdbx_description
1 polymer ?
#
loop_
_entity_poly.entity_id
_entity_poly.type
_entity_poly.pdbx_seq_one_letter_code
_entity_poly.pdbx_strand_id
1 'polypeptide(L)'
;MRRPAVFWWSNRMSNLTNRHATGHYIEPRKPSVQPTSTARRGFTLPELLISVSVSGLLMVSLGSALNIATRSLRPDAAAAVSLDSGRSLRMIQEDLRFATRILERGPRSIRMLTTDADRSGKEDIVLYSWTGAVGADLLRSVNGSTAIPVCEDVTDFNITLSTRGETQKIPEPSASTSESLFRQQTSTSSLDWDYVNSSNAYGQLISPALFLSTAKPGASDEWQITRVEFYAAREYSGSGSAYRFQLRKASDDGLPTNETIYTETRDPNIVSSSGSWTSISLTGLPWLDASQNITMTFSYLSGFNRLVLPVREDSSVTGYLGTDESSSQWLRPAGQRSLVYRVYGRIRPKAHNDQEEPVRRFQMAELRLAASALGGTPMYAAAEFLNKPLDATVVAETDFSHYSITDDSNFDGSSDWTLSTTGSGNSSTVSGGLWTATNQAIQLPSAIPAGVQTEIEVSGRDTTSSTGSVMIRAAGLKSAGGDSISVLATLTLQSNGTQTLILYEETSTNTFVKCDQFAMLNSSRQSLRLVLNPVRESVAVWVNGILLTTCRLSLIATPALPSTVQVQASGNSCEFDSCKVLTRTLTTSETVLP
;
A
#
# COMPACT_ATOMS: atom_id res chain seq x y z
N MET A 1 -5.37 -35.82 -3.88
CA MET A 1 -4.05 -35.13 -3.84
C MET A 1 -3.79 -34.67 -2.42
N ARG A 2 -2.82 -35.30 -1.75
CA ARG A 2 -2.48 -35.08 -0.33
C ARG A 2 -1.58 -33.85 -0.20
N ARG A 3 -1.97 -32.87 0.63
CA ARG A 3 -1.13 -31.74 1.06
C ARG A 3 -0.33 -32.13 2.32
N PRO A 4 0.92 -31.68 2.51
CA PRO A 4 1.64 -31.94 3.75
C PRO A 4 1.28 -30.93 4.83
N ALA A 5 1.17 -31.43 6.06
CA ALA A 5 0.90 -30.68 7.27
C ALA A 5 2.13 -29.89 7.72
N VAL A 6 1.92 -28.62 8.08
CA VAL A 6 2.90 -27.74 8.73
C VAL A 6 2.89 -28.04 10.22
N PHE A 7 4.03 -28.49 10.74
CA PHE A 7 4.26 -28.75 12.16
C PHE A 7 4.39 -27.42 12.92
N TRP A 8 3.44 -27.16 13.81
CA TRP A 8 3.55 -26.16 14.87
C TRP A 8 4.20 -26.80 16.11
N TRP A 9 5.21 -26.15 16.67
CA TRP A 9 5.67 -26.42 18.04
C TRP A 9 5.40 -25.17 18.87
N SER A 10 4.47 -25.27 19.82
CA SER A 10 4.31 -24.29 20.89
C SER A 10 4.46 -24.98 22.25
N ASN A 11 5.06 -24.23 23.16
CA ASN A 11 4.95 -24.31 24.61
C ASN A 11 5.46 -25.57 25.31
N ARG A 12 6.67 -25.43 25.87
CA ARG A 12 7.00 -26.00 27.18
C ARG A 12 7.61 -24.92 28.08
N MET A 13 6.76 -24.12 28.71
CA MET A 13 7.08 -23.49 29.98
C MET A 13 6.97 -24.56 31.06
N SER A 14 8.08 -24.86 31.72
CA SER A 14 8.09 -25.55 33.01
C SER A 14 9.23 -25.00 33.86
N ASN A 15 8.84 -24.20 34.84
CA ASN A 15 9.38 -24.14 36.20
C ASN A 15 10.80 -24.69 36.41
N LEU A 16 11.76 -23.78 36.52
CA LEU A 16 12.98 -23.99 37.31
C LEU A 16 13.15 -22.76 38.22
N THR A 17 12.43 -22.72 39.34
CA THR A 17 13.00 -22.90 40.68
C THR A 17 14.40 -22.33 40.85
N ASN A 18 14.43 -21.16 41.51
CA ASN A 18 15.40 -20.78 42.54
C ASN A 18 16.22 -21.97 43.07
N ARG A 19 17.50 -22.02 42.70
CA ARG A 19 18.54 -22.63 43.53
C ARG A 19 19.68 -21.63 43.66
N HIS A 20 19.70 -20.96 44.80
CA HIS A 20 20.92 -20.47 45.41
C HIS A 20 21.90 -21.63 45.51
N ALA A 21 22.87 -21.68 44.60
CA ALA A 21 24.08 -22.46 44.77
C ALA A 21 25.07 -21.57 45.53
N THR A 22 25.04 -21.69 46.87
CA THR A 22 26.16 -21.36 47.73
C THR A 22 27.37 -22.17 47.27
N GLY A 23 28.25 -21.53 46.50
CA GLY A 23 29.58 -22.05 46.21
C GLY A 23 30.38 -22.10 47.50
N HIS A 24 30.42 -23.28 48.12
CA HIS A 24 31.36 -23.63 49.16
C HIS A 24 32.79 -23.36 48.68
N TYR A 25 33.45 -22.39 49.30
CA TYR A 25 34.90 -22.33 49.32
C TYR A 25 35.41 -23.61 50.01
N ILE A 26 35.95 -24.54 49.23
CA ILE A 26 36.83 -25.57 49.76
C ILE A 26 38.19 -24.90 49.95
N GLU A 27 38.47 -24.50 51.19
CA GLU A 27 39.85 -24.23 51.61
C GLU A 27 40.70 -25.48 51.37
N PRO A 28 41.81 -25.39 50.61
CA PRO A 28 42.82 -26.43 50.66
C PRO A 28 43.47 -26.41 52.04
N ARG A 29 43.23 -27.48 52.82
CA ARG A 29 43.94 -27.80 54.06
C ARG A 29 45.44 -27.60 53.85
N LYS A 30 46.01 -26.66 54.61
CA LYS A 30 47.47 -26.54 54.80
C LYS A 30 48.01 -27.86 55.37
N PRO A 31 48.98 -28.53 54.73
CA PRO A 31 49.76 -29.55 55.40
C PRO A 31 50.62 -28.89 56.49
N SER A 32 50.39 -29.29 57.73
CA SER A 32 51.25 -28.98 58.87
C SER A 32 52.58 -29.71 58.71
N VAL A 33 53.52 -29.08 58.02
CA VAL A 33 54.91 -29.55 57.96
C VAL A 33 55.62 -29.05 59.22
N GLN A 34 56.08 -30.01 60.02
CA GLN A 34 56.85 -29.78 61.23
C GLN A 34 58.17 -29.07 60.91
N PRO A 35 58.58 -28.05 61.68
CA PRO A 35 59.87 -27.42 61.52
C PRO A 35 60.96 -28.35 62.09
N THR A 36 61.57 -29.17 61.25
CA THR A 36 62.89 -29.73 61.56
C THR A 36 63.89 -28.59 61.46
N SER A 37 64.39 -28.12 62.61
CA SER A 37 65.43 -27.11 62.71
C SER A 37 66.75 -27.65 62.16
N THR A 38 66.94 -27.58 60.86
CA THR A 38 68.26 -27.69 60.24
C THR A 38 68.99 -26.38 60.45
N ALA A 39 70.15 -26.49 61.10
CA ALA A 39 71.02 -25.37 61.44
C ALA A 39 71.24 -24.46 60.21
N ARG A 40 70.78 -23.21 60.31
CA ARG A 40 71.06 -22.16 59.33
C ARG A 40 72.57 -21.96 59.27
N ARG A 41 73.21 -22.54 58.25
CA ARG A 41 74.50 -22.05 57.78
C ARG A 41 74.22 -20.66 57.21
N GLY A 42 74.65 -19.63 57.94
CA GLY A 42 74.60 -18.26 57.45
C GLY A 42 75.34 -18.21 56.12
N PHE A 43 74.73 -17.56 55.13
CA PHE A 43 75.36 -17.32 53.85
C PHE A 43 76.73 -16.70 54.10
N THR A 44 77.75 -17.30 53.50
CA THR A 44 79.06 -16.68 53.50
C THR A 44 78.93 -15.36 52.74
N LEU A 45 79.65 -14.32 53.18
CA LEU A 45 79.68 -13.01 52.53
C LEU A 45 79.81 -13.08 50.98
N PRO A 46 80.62 -13.99 50.39
CA PRO A 46 80.63 -14.18 48.94
C PRO A 46 79.33 -14.74 48.33
N GLU A 47 78.59 -15.62 49.00
CA GLU A 47 77.30 -16.12 48.49
C GLU A 47 76.22 -15.02 48.47
N LEU A 48 76.24 -14.12 49.46
CA LEU A 48 75.34 -12.97 49.49
C LEU A 48 75.68 -11.97 48.38
N LEU A 49 76.97 -11.72 48.13
CA LEU A 49 77.42 -10.90 47.01
C LEU A 49 76.98 -11.48 45.65
N ILE A 50 77.18 -12.79 45.43
CA ILE A 50 76.76 -13.45 44.19
C ILE A 50 75.23 -13.39 44.02
N SER A 51 74.47 -13.64 45.09
CA SER A 51 73.00 -13.61 45.03
C SER A 51 72.44 -12.21 44.73
N VAL A 52 73.05 -11.16 45.29
CA VAL A 52 72.69 -9.76 45.01
C VAL A 52 73.07 -9.39 43.57
N SER A 53 74.25 -9.79 43.08
CA SER A 53 74.67 -9.54 41.70
C SER A 53 73.77 -10.24 40.67
N VAL A 54 73.41 -11.51 40.90
CA VAL A 54 72.52 -12.27 40.02
C VAL A 54 71.11 -11.68 40.03
N SER A 55 70.59 -11.29 41.20
CA SER A 55 69.27 -10.65 41.31
C SER A 55 69.22 -9.29 40.61
N GLY A 56 70.31 -8.51 40.69
CA GLY A 56 70.46 -7.25 39.96
C GLY A 56 70.45 -7.44 38.45
N LEU A 57 71.19 -8.41 37.94
CA LEU A 57 71.19 -8.79 36.52
C LEU A 57 69.78 -9.20 36.04
N LEU A 58 69.07 -10.02 36.83
CA LEU A 58 67.71 -10.44 36.51
C LEU A 58 66.75 -9.25 36.46
N MET A 59 66.79 -8.35 37.45
CA MET A 59 65.93 -7.15 37.46
C MET A 59 66.18 -6.23 36.26
N VAL A 60 67.45 -6.03 35.87
CA VAL A 60 67.79 -5.24 34.68
C VAL A 60 67.29 -5.93 33.40
N SER A 61 67.46 -7.25 33.30
CA SER A 61 66.97 -8.02 32.14
C SER A 61 65.44 -7.96 32.00
N LEU A 62 64.71 -8.04 33.13
CA LEU A 62 63.25 -7.96 33.16
C LEU A 62 62.77 -6.54 32.82
N GLY A 63 63.44 -5.51 33.33
CA GLY A 63 63.17 -4.11 32.97
C GLY A 63 63.35 -3.86 31.46
N SER A 64 64.39 -4.43 30.86
CA SER A 64 64.61 -4.37 29.41
C SER A 64 63.53 -5.10 28.62
N ALA A 65 63.18 -6.32 29.01
CA ALA A 65 62.11 -7.10 28.36
C ALA A 65 60.74 -6.39 28.44
N LEU A 66 60.41 -5.80 29.60
CA LEU A 66 59.17 -5.01 29.77
C LEU A 66 59.16 -3.72 28.94
N ASN A 67 60.31 -3.06 28.78
CA ASN A 67 60.40 -1.88 27.92
C ASN A 67 60.20 -2.25 26.44
N ILE A 68 60.75 -3.38 25.99
CA ILE A 68 60.53 -3.89 24.62
C ILE A 68 59.07 -4.31 24.43
N ALA A 69 58.50 -5.04 25.39
CA ALA A 69 57.10 -5.45 25.36
C ALA A 69 56.15 -4.24 25.33
N THR A 70 56.37 -3.22 26.16
CA THR A 70 55.53 -2.01 26.18
C THR A 70 55.66 -1.16 24.91
N ARG A 71 56.83 -1.13 24.27
CA ARG A 71 56.99 -0.51 22.93
C ARG A 71 56.27 -1.30 21.84
N SER A 72 56.28 -2.63 21.91
CA SER A 72 55.54 -3.47 20.96
C SER A 72 54.01 -3.40 21.14
N LEU A 73 53.55 -2.98 22.32
CA LEU A 73 52.13 -2.76 22.62
C LEU A 73 51.62 -1.39 22.19
N ARG A 74 52.49 -0.44 21.81
CA ARG A 74 52.06 0.83 21.23
C ARG A 74 51.83 0.61 19.74
N PRO A 75 50.58 0.51 19.27
CA PRO A 75 50.33 0.52 17.85
C PRO A 75 50.98 1.78 17.25
N ASP A 76 51.61 1.63 16.09
CA ASP A 76 52.02 2.78 15.30
C ASP A 76 50.80 3.69 15.07
N ALA A 77 51.00 5.01 14.98
CA ALA A 77 49.90 5.96 14.81
C ALA A 77 49.03 5.60 13.59
N ALA A 78 49.66 5.11 12.52
CA ALA A 78 48.98 4.60 11.33
C ALA A 78 48.12 3.36 11.62
N ALA A 79 48.58 2.46 12.49
CA ALA A 79 47.83 1.26 12.88
C ALA A 79 46.63 1.61 13.78
N ALA A 80 46.79 2.59 14.70
CA ALA A 80 45.69 3.09 15.51
C ALA A 80 44.59 3.72 14.64
N VAL A 81 44.97 4.57 13.68
CA VAL A 81 44.04 5.19 12.73
C VAL A 81 43.36 4.15 11.85
N SER A 82 44.09 3.17 11.32
CA SER A 82 43.49 2.09 10.52
C SER A 82 42.45 1.30 11.32
N LEU A 83 42.71 1.08 12.59
CA LEU A 83 41.77 0.42 13.49
C LEU A 83 40.54 1.30 13.76
N ASP A 84 40.71 2.61 13.94
CA ASP A 84 39.61 3.55 14.17
C ASP A 84 38.77 3.76 12.91
N SER A 85 39.36 4.05 11.75
CA SER A 85 38.63 4.12 10.47
C SER A 85 37.93 2.80 10.14
N GLY A 86 38.51 1.65 10.52
CA GLY A 86 37.90 0.33 10.37
C GLY A 86 36.67 0.16 11.29
N ARG A 87 36.72 0.68 12.51
CA ARG A 87 35.57 0.75 13.42
C ARG A 87 34.47 1.65 12.86
N SER A 88 34.82 2.81 12.27
CA SER A 88 33.86 3.73 11.65
C SER A 88 33.13 3.05 10.49
N LEU A 89 33.85 2.38 9.59
CA LEU A 89 33.24 1.62 8.48
C LEU A 89 32.31 0.53 9.00
N ARG A 90 32.74 -0.22 10.02
CA ARG A 90 31.90 -1.26 10.64
C ARG A 90 30.63 -0.69 11.25
N MET A 91 30.71 0.46 11.91
CA MET A 91 29.54 1.14 12.48
C MET A 91 28.54 1.53 11.38
N ILE A 92 29.02 2.14 10.28
CA ILE A 92 28.17 2.50 9.13
C ILE A 92 27.55 1.23 8.52
N GLN A 93 28.32 0.15 8.38
CA GLN A 93 27.80 -1.13 7.87
C GLN A 93 26.71 -1.70 8.77
N GLU A 94 26.88 -1.66 10.09
CA GLU A 94 25.89 -2.17 11.05
C GLU A 94 24.59 -1.35 10.97
N ASP A 95 24.66 -0.02 10.95
CA ASP A 95 23.48 0.84 10.80
C ASP A 95 22.77 0.61 9.45
N LEU A 96 23.52 0.55 8.34
CA LEU A 96 22.96 0.27 7.01
C LEU A 96 22.29 -1.10 6.95
N ARG A 97 22.91 -2.11 7.56
CA ARG A 97 22.39 -3.48 7.55
C ARG A 97 20.98 -3.56 8.16
N PHE A 98 20.69 -2.74 9.17
CA PHE A 98 19.40 -2.67 9.86
C PHE A 98 18.50 -1.53 9.38
N ALA A 99 18.91 -0.75 8.38
CA ALA A 99 18.09 0.32 7.83
C ALA A 99 16.76 -0.23 7.29
N THR A 100 15.65 0.32 7.78
CA THR A 100 14.28 0.03 7.32
C THR A 100 13.85 0.97 6.20
N ARG A 101 14.42 2.19 6.14
CA ARG A 101 14.17 3.18 5.08
C ARG A 101 15.42 4.02 4.80
N ILE A 102 15.59 4.44 3.55
CA ILE A 102 16.56 5.47 3.17
C ILE A 102 15.78 6.75 2.90
N LEU A 103 16.06 7.81 3.67
CA LEU A 103 15.37 9.11 3.63
C LEU A 103 16.13 10.10 2.75
N GLU A 104 17.45 10.11 2.85
CA GLU A 104 18.34 10.93 2.02
C GLU A 104 19.52 10.07 1.58
N ARG A 105 19.93 10.23 0.31
CA ARG A 105 21.11 9.55 -0.23
C ARG A 105 21.91 10.48 -1.12
N GLY A 106 23.21 10.51 -0.87
CA GLY A 106 24.20 11.14 -1.72
C GLY A 106 25.52 10.35 -1.65
N PRO A 107 26.50 10.70 -2.49
CA PRO A 107 27.82 10.07 -2.41
C PRO A 107 28.51 10.35 -1.08
N ARG A 108 28.17 11.44 -0.37
CA ARG A 108 28.86 11.88 0.86
C ARG A 108 27.95 11.99 2.08
N SER A 109 26.66 11.71 1.93
CA SER A 109 25.68 11.71 3.01
C SER A 109 24.70 10.56 2.83
N ILE A 110 24.27 9.99 3.93
CA ILE A 110 23.15 9.04 3.95
C ILE A 110 22.35 9.27 5.23
N ARG A 111 21.05 9.50 5.07
CA ARG A 111 20.09 9.54 6.17
C ARG A 111 19.17 8.34 6.04
N MET A 112 19.06 7.60 7.12
CA MET A 112 18.30 6.36 7.15
C MET A 112 17.53 6.21 8.44
N LEU A 113 16.41 5.52 8.33
CA LEU A 113 15.65 5.03 9.47
C LEU A 113 16.15 3.62 9.78
N THR A 114 16.50 3.36 11.04
CA THR A 114 17.04 2.10 11.53
C THR A 114 16.14 1.55 12.64
N THR A 115 16.28 0.25 12.92
CA THR A 115 15.55 -0.36 14.03
C THR A 115 15.92 0.30 15.36
N ASP A 116 14.93 0.44 16.24
CA ASP A 116 15.08 0.94 17.61
C ASP A 116 16.27 0.31 18.36
N ALA A 117 17.39 1.03 18.40
CA ALA A 117 18.63 0.55 19.02
C ALA A 117 18.65 0.84 20.52
N ASP A 118 18.02 1.92 20.95
CA ASP A 118 17.98 2.37 22.35
C ASP A 118 16.80 1.78 23.17
N ARG A 119 15.89 1.07 22.50
CA ARG A 119 14.68 0.44 23.05
C ARG A 119 13.64 1.45 23.54
N SER A 120 13.59 2.61 22.90
CA SER A 120 12.57 3.64 23.16
C SER A 120 11.19 3.29 22.63
N GLY A 121 11.07 2.21 21.84
CA GLY A 121 9.88 1.84 21.10
C GLY A 121 9.75 2.56 19.75
N LYS A 122 10.78 3.31 19.34
CA LYS A 122 10.77 4.14 18.12
C LYS A 122 11.96 3.81 17.23
N GLU A 123 11.76 3.95 15.93
CA GLU A 123 12.86 3.81 14.98
C GLU A 123 13.85 4.99 15.12
N ASP A 124 15.14 4.70 14.94
CA ASP A 124 16.21 5.68 15.06
C ASP A 124 16.58 6.26 13.70
N ILE A 125 16.70 7.58 13.59
CA ILE A 125 17.18 8.26 12.40
C ILE A 125 18.67 8.49 12.53
N VAL A 126 19.45 7.82 11.69
CA VAL A 126 20.90 7.97 11.64
C VAL A 126 21.30 8.73 10.39
N LEU A 127 22.07 9.80 10.59
CA LEU A 127 22.68 10.56 9.50
C LEU A 127 24.21 10.41 9.57
N TYR A 128 24.79 9.96 8.47
CA TYR A 128 26.22 10.09 8.21
C TYR A 128 26.44 11.20 7.19
N SER A 129 27.38 12.09 7.46
CA SER A 129 27.67 13.21 6.56
C SER A 129 29.15 13.58 6.56
N TRP A 130 29.71 13.79 5.37
CA TRP A 130 31.03 14.37 5.16
C TRP A 130 30.93 15.58 4.23
N THR A 131 31.59 16.68 4.59
CA THR A 131 31.50 17.94 3.83
C THR A 131 32.14 17.86 2.44
N GLY A 132 33.02 16.87 2.22
CA GLY A 132 33.80 16.74 1.00
C GLY A 132 35.12 17.51 1.02
N ALA A 133 35.39 18.28 2.08
CA ALA A 133 36.68 18.94 2.26
C ALA A 133 37.71 17.94 2.79
N VAL A 134 38.88 17.89 2.16
CA VAL A 134 40.00 17.05 2.61
C VAL A 134 40.43 17.49 4.01
N GLY A 135 40.48 16.54 4.94
CA GLY A 135 40.80 16.79 6.35
C GLY A 135 39.57 17.15 7.21
N ALA A 136 38.37 17.27 6.65
CA ALA A 136 37.17 17.37 7.46
C ALA A 136 36.74 15.99 7.98
N ASP A 137 36.16 15.97 9.16
CA ASP A 137 35.69 14.74 9.81
C ASP A 137 34.44 14.17 9.13
N LEU A 138 34.33 12.85 9.15
CA LEU A 138 33.07 12.17 8.90
C LEU A 138 32.25 12.20 10.19
N LEU A 139 31.05 12.76 10.10
CA LEU A 139 30.17 12.97 11.23
C LEU A 139 29.02 11.96 11.24
N ARG A 140 28.56 11.60 12.44
CA ARG A 140 27.34 10.81 12.70
C ARG A 140 26.42 11.57 13.64
N SER A 141 25.13 11.64 13.34
CA SER A 141 24.09 12.07 14.29
C SER A 141 22.98 11.03 14.39
N VAL A 142 22.30 10.99 15.54
CA VAL A 142 21.16 10.11 15.81
C VAL A 142 20.00 10.96 16.31
N ASN A 143 18.82 10.82 15.70
CA ASN A 143 17.59 11.54 16.10
C ASN A 143 17.81 13.06 16.23
N GLY A 144 18.53 13.65 15.27
CA GLY A 144 18.84 15.08 15.27
C GLY A 144 19.83 15.53 16.35
N SER A 145 20.49 14.61 17.07
CA SER A 145 21.51 14.97 18.07
C SER A 145 22.65 15.77 17.45
N THR A 146 23.43 16.45 18.30
CA THR A 146 24.70 17.04 17.87
C THR A 146 25.55 15.98 17.19
N ALA A 147 26.00 16.30 15.98
CA ALA A 147 26.86 15.45 15.17
C ALA A 147 28.20 15.21 15.88
N ILE A 148 28.59 13.93 16.00
CA ILE A 148 29.86 13.51 16.58
C ILE A 148 30.81 12.98 15.49
N PRO A 149 32.12 13.27 15.58
CA PRO A 149 33.09 12.71 14.65
C PRO A 149 33.20 11.19 14.86
N VAL A 150 33.03 10.42 13.78
CA VAL A 150 33.25 8.96 13.78
C VAL A 150 34.56 8.58 13.10
N CYS A 151 35.07 9.41 12.19
CA CYS A 151 36.41 9.30 11.62
C CYS A 151 36.95 10.71 11.39
N GLU A 152 38.10 11.01 11.99
CA GLU A 152 38.76 12.31 11.86
C GLU A 152 39.61 12.36 10.57
N ASP A 153 39.92 13.57 10.11
CA ASP A 153 40.84 13.85 8.98
C ASP A 153 40.54 13.03 7.69
N VAL A 154 39.27 12.97 7.30
CA VAL A 154 38.84 12.21 6.11
C VAL A 154 39.29 12.92 4.83
N THR A 155 39.97 12.19 3.95
CA THR A 155 40.42 12.68 2.64
C THR A 155 39.48 12.28 1.51
N ASP A 156 38.76 11.18 1.67
CA ASP A 156 37.79 10.67 0.69
C ASP A 156 36.70 9.85 1.40
N PHE A 157 35.45 10.10 1.06
CA PHE A 157 34.31 9.30 1.49
C PHE A 157 33.30 9.22 0.35
N ASN A 158 32.92 7.99 0.00
CA ASN A 158 31.93 7.74 -1.03
C ASN A 158 31.00 6.58 -0.65
N ILE A 159 29.71 6.76 -0.90
CA ILE A 159 28.64 5.77 -0.74
C ILE A 159 28.01 5.51 -2.11
N THR A 160 28.05 4.25 -2.55
CA THR A 160 27.34 3.81 -3.76
C THR A 160 26.24 2.84 -3.36
N LEU A 161 25.01 3.12 -3.74
CA LEU A 161 23.85 2.28 -3.44
C LEU A 161 23.42 1.49 -4.68
N SER A 162 23.20 0.20 -4.50
CA SER A 162 22.59 -0.68 -5.51
C SER A 162 21.13 -0.95 -5.15
N THR A 163 20.27 -0.91 -6.16
CA THR A 163 18.85 -1.24 -6.02
C THR A 163 18.53 -2.52 -6.76
N ARG A 164 17.56 -3.27 -6.23
CA ARG A 164 16.95 -4.41 -6.91
C ARG A 164 15.48 -4.12 -7.14
N GLY A 165 15.02 -4.34 -8.38
CA GLY A 165 13.61 -4.37 -8.68
C GLY A 165 12.97 -5.59 -8.01
N GLU A 166 11.97 -5.35 -7.17
CA GLU A 166 11.08 -6.37 -6.64
C GLU A 166 9.66 -6.10 -7.09
N THR A 167 8.84 -7.14 -7.15
CA THR A 167 7.42 -6.98 -7.45
C THR A 167 6.63 -7.04 -6.16
N GLN A 168 5.91 -5.96 -5.83
CA GLN A 168 4.92 -5.97 -4.77
C GLN A 168 3.55 -6.25 -5.38
N LYS A 169 2.89 -7.29 -4.88
CA LYS A 169 1.49 -7.56 -5.20
C LYS A 169 0.60 -6.63 -4.40
N ILE A 170 -0.08 -5.73 -5.08
CA ILE A 170 -1.23 -5.01 -4.54
C ILE A 170 -2.46 -5.85 -4.87
N PRO A 171 -3.21 -6.33 -3.87
CA PRO A 171 -4.46 -7.01 -4.14
C PRO A 171 -5.36 -6.04 -4.91
N GLU A 172 -5.76 -6.40 -6.13
CA GLU A 172 -6.80 -5.63 -6.79
C GLU A 172 -8.11 -5.89 -6.03
N PRO A 173 -8.83 -4.85 -5.59
CA PRO A 173 -10.12 -5.05 -5.01
C PRO A 173 -11.05 -5.50 -6.12
N SER A 174 -11.63 -6.67 -5.91
CA SER A 174 -12.67 -7.22 -6.76
C SER A 174 -14.03 -6.56 -6.51
N ALA A 175 -14.05 -5.35 -5.92
CA ALA A 175 -15.26 -4.68 -5.50
C ALA A 175 -16.05 -4.23 -6.73
N SER A 176 -17.19 -4.88 -6.95
CA SER A 176 -18.15 -4.49 -7.97
C SER A 176 -18.86 -3.21 -7.56
N THR A 177 -19.15 -2.33 -8.53
CA THR A 177 -20.07 -1.21 -8.31
C THR A 177 -21.42 -1.70 -7.78
N SER A 178 -22.20 -0.81 -7.18
CA SER A 178 -23.62 -1.07 -6.95
C SER A 178 -24.35 -1.35 -8.28
N GLU A 179 -25.50 -2.01 -8.22
CA GLU A 179 -26.36 -2.19 -9.39
C GLU A 179 -26.72 -0.82 -9.99
N SER A 180 -26.51 -0.67 -11.30
CA SER A 180 -26.88 0.52 -12.06
C SER A 180 -27.60 0.12 -13.34
N LEU A 181 -28.33 1.07 -13.93
CA LEU A 181 -29.00 0.87 -15.21
C LEU A 181 -27.97 1.00 -16.35
N PHE A 182 -27.77 -0.08 -17.09
CA PHE A 182 -26.83 -0.11 -18.22
C PHE A 182 -27.47 0.43 -19.49
N ARG A 183 -28.67 -0.05 -19.82
CA ARG A 183 -29.38 0.33 -21.04
C ARG A 183 -30.88 0.22 -20.81
N GLN A 184 -31.63 1.07 -21.50
CA GLN A 184 -33.08 0.97 -21.53
C GLN A 184 -33.65 1.36 -22.89
N GLN A 185 -34.80 0.79 -23.19
CA GLN A 185 -35.77 1.29 -24.16
C GLN A 185 -37.16 1.16 -23.54
N THR A 186 -37.76 2.27 -23.13
CA THR A 186 -38.98 2.26 -22.30
C THR A 186 -40.20 2.86 -22.99
N SER A 187 -40.07 3.39 -24.21
CA SER A 187 -41.23 3.96 -24.89
C SER A 187 -42.21 2.87 -25.30
N THR A 188 -43.48 3.13 -25.05
CA THR A 188 -44.60 2.28 -25.41
C THR A 188 -45.49 2.89 -26.50
N SER A 189 -45.02 3.94 -27.18
CA SER A 189 -45.70 4.52 -28.35
C SER A 189 -45.33 3.77 -29.63
N SER A 190 -46.28 3.60 -30.54
CA SER A 190 -46.05 2.98 -31.87
C SER A 190 -45.39 1.59 -31.77
N LEU A 191 -46.02 0.71 -31.00
CA LEU A 191 -45.56 -0.65 -30.79
C LEU A 191 -46.20 -1.59 -31.81
N ASP A 192 -45.37 -2.40 -32.45
CA ASP A 192 -45.78 -3.64 -33.07
C ASP A 192 -45.68 -4.78 -32.07
N TRP A 193 -46.45 -5.85 -32.27
CA TRP A 193 -46.52 -6.97 -31.36
C TRP A 193 -46.01 -8.24 -32.03
N ASP A 194 -44.98 -8.83 -31.45
CA ASP A 194 -44.37 -10.07 -31.91
C ASP A 194 -44.69 -11.24 -30.98
N TYR A 195 -45.06 -12.38 -31.58
CA TYR A 195 -45.61 -13.52 -30.86
C TYR A 195 -44.59 -14.64 -30.76
N VAL A 196 -44.02 -14.87 -29.57
CA VAL A 196 -43.10 -15.99 -29.33
C VAL A 196 -43.87 -17.31 -29.48
N ASN A 197 -43.54 -18.07 -30.52
CA ASN A 197 -44.25 -19.30 -30.90
C ASN A 197 -43.27 -20.36 -31.44
N SER A 198 -43.78 -21.53 -31.85
CA SER A 198 -42.94 -22.65 -32.29
C SER A 198 -42.03 -22.35 -33.48
N SER A 199 -42.40 -21.37 -34.31
CA SER A 199 -41.64 -20.95 -35.49
C SER A 199 -40.80 -19.69 -35.24
N ASN A 200 -41.24 -18.83 -34.31
CA ASN A 200 -40.64 -17.51 -34.09
C ASN A 200 -40.07 -17.37 -32.67
N ALA A 201 -38.78 -17.05 -32.61
CA ALA A 201 -38.10 -16.58 -31.42
C ALA A 201 -37.60 -15.15 -31.64
N TYR A 202 -37.51 -14.39 -30.56
CA TYR A 202 -37.13 -12.98 -30.61
C TYR A 202 -36.09 -12.65 -29.56
N GLY A 203 -35.35 -11.59 -29.78
CA GLY A 203 -34.28 -11.20 -28.88
C GLY A 203 -33.83 -9.75 -29.04
N GLN A 204 -32.88 -9.40 -28.18
CA GLN A 204 -32.29 -8.08 -28.10
C GLN A 204 -30.78 -8.22 -27.85
N LEU A 205 -29.97 -7.61 -28.71
CA LEU A 205 -28.55 -7.39 -28.49
C LEU A 205 -28.35 -6.38 -27.36
N ILE A 206 -27.54 -6.78 -26.39
CA ILE A 206 -27.07 -5.98 -25.28
C ILE A 206 -25.56 -5.78 -25.51
N SER A 207 -25.19 -4.57 -25.91
CA SER A 207 -23.82 -4.21 -26.22
C SER A 207 -23.29 -3.14 -25.25
N PRO A 208 -22.13 -3.35 -24.61
CA PRO A 208 -21.50 -2.34 -23.75
C PRO A 208 -21.24 -1.01 -24.45
N ALA A 209 -21.01 -1.02 -25.77
CA ALA A 209 -20.82 0.20 -26.56
C ALA A 209 -22.06 1.11 -26.55
N LEU A 210 -23.24 0.54 -26.29
CA LEU A 210 -24.52 1.24 -26.23
C LEU A 210 -24.96 1.58 -24.81
N PHE A 211 -24.18 1.24 -23.77
CA PHE A 211 -24.55 1.56 -22.39
C PHE A 211 -24.61 3.07 -22.17
N LEU A 212 -25.39 3.47 -21.17
CA LEU A 212 -25.41 4.85 -20.69
C LEU A 212 -23.99 5.26 -20.26
N SER A 213 -23.63 6.53 -20.46
CA SER A 213 -22.28 7.03 -20.15
C SER A 213 -21.86 6.78 -18.70
N THR A 214 -22.83 6.83 -17.77
CA THR A 214 -22.63 6.57 -16.33
C THR A 214 -22.41 5.09 -16.00
N ALA A 215 -22.59 4.19 -16.95
CA ALA A 215 -22.50 2.75 -16.75
C ALA A 215 -21.73 2.04 -17.88
N LYS A 216 -20.91 2.78 -18.63
CA LYS A 216 -20.11 2.23 -19.72
C LYS A 216 -18.79 1.67 -19.16
N PRO A 217 -18.50 0.37 -19.30
CA PRO A 217 -17.24 -0.20 -18.84
C PRO A 217 -16.07 0.34 -19.69
N GLY A 218 -14.94 0.62 -19.04
CA GLY A 218 -13.67 0.91 -19.71
C GLY A 218 -13.03 -0.35 -20.29
N ALA A 219 -12.01 -0.20 -21.13
CA ALA A 219 -11.37 -1.33 -21.83
C ALA A 219 -10.76 -2.40 -20.89
N SER A 220 -10.47 -2.03 -19.66
CA SER A 220 -9.91 -2.88 -18.61
C SER A 220 -10.95 -3.32 -17.58
N ASP A 221 -12.23 -3.08 -17.82
CA ASP A 221 -13.29 -3.42 -16.88
C ASP A 221 -13.98 -4.70 -17.34
N GLU A 222 -14.61 -5.37 -16.38
CA GLU A 222 -15.58 -6.41 -16.61
C GLU A 222 -16.96 -5.93 -16.14
N TRP A 223 -18.01 -6.49 -16.73
CA TRP A 223 -19.38 -6.18 -16.36
C TRP A 223 -20.20 -7.46 -16.18
N GLN A 224 -21.24 -7.35 -15.37
CA GLN A 224 -22.14 -8.46 -15.06
C GLN A 224 -23.57 -7.94 -15.01
N ILE A 225 -24.51 -8.67 -15.62
CA ILE A 225 -25.94 -8.38 -15.47
C ILE A 225 -26.44 -8.94 -14.15
N THR A 226 -27.20 -8.13 -13.43
CA THR A 226 -27.85 -8.53 -12.17
C THR A 226 -29.37 -8.58 -12.30
N ARG A 227 -29.96 -7.84 -13.25
CA ARG A 227 -31.40 -7.85 -13.48
C ARG A 227 -31.74 -7.41 -14.90
N VAL A 228 -32.76 -8.05 -15.46
CA VAL A 228 -33.36 -7.65 -16.75
C VAL A 228 -34.85 -7.44 -16.54
N GLU A 229 -35.35 -6.35 -17.09
CA GLU A 229 -36.79 -6.08 -17.18
C GLU A 229 -37.18 -5.99 -18.65
N PHE A 230 -38.32 -6.57 -19.00
CA PHE A 230 -38.88 -6.44 -20.33
C PHE A 230 -40.39 -6.23 -20.21
N TYR A 231 -40.93 -5.43 -21.12
CA TYR A 231 -42.37 -5.29 -21.23
C TYR A 231 -42.88 -6.46 -22.08
N ALA A 232 -43.90 -7.15 -21.61
CA ALA A 232 -44.52 -8.22 -22.36
C ALA A 232 -46.01 -8.27 -22.05
N ALA A 233 -46.79 -8.88 -22.93
CA ALA A 233 -48.16 -9.28 -22.68
C ALA A 233 -48.31 -10.80 -22.87
N ARG A 234 -49.42 -11.36 -22.40
CA ARG A 234 -49.87 -12.71 -22.80
C ARG A 234 -50.99 -12.61 -23.82
N GLU A 235 -50.99 -13.50 -24.81
CA GLU A 235 -52.04 -13.54 -25.83
C GLU A 235 -53.34 -14.17 -25.29
N TYR A 236 -53.23 -15.27 -24.56
CA TYR A 236 -54.36 -16.03 -24.04
C TYR A 236 -54.23 -16.31 -22.54
N SER A 237 -55.25 -16.92 -21.94
CA SER A 237 -55.15 -17.52 -20.61
C SER A 237 -55.31 -19.03 -20.74
N GLY A 238 -54.23 -19.79 -20.51
CA GLY A 238 -54.26 -21.24 -20.59
C GLY A 238 -53.10 -21.90 -19.85
N SER A 239 -53.39 -22.96 -19.09
CA SER A 239 -52.38 -23.71 -18.32
C SER A 239 -51.41 -24.48 -19.23
N GLY A 240 -50.22 -24.79 -18.71
CA GLY A 240 -49.24 -25.63 -19.40
C GLY A 240 -48.45 -24.91 -20.49
N SER A 241 -48.48 -23.58 -20.50
CA SER A 241 -47.70 -22.78 -21.45
C SER A 241 -46.37 -22.38 -20.85
N ALA A 242 -45.32 -22.41 -21.67
CA ALA A 242 -43.98 -22.09 -21.24
C ALA A 242 -43.18 -21.42 -22.35
N TYR A 243 -42.40 -20.42 -21.98
CA TYR A 243 -41.34 -19.86 -22.80
C TYR A 243 -40.01 -19.98 -22.07
N ARG A 244 -38.92 -19.96 -22.83
CA ARG A 244 -37.55 -19.94 -22.34
C ARG A 244 -36.96 -18.55 -22.54
N PHE A 245 -36.55 -17.94 -21.44
CA PHE A 245 -35.69 -16.77 -21.42
C PHE A 245 -34.24 -17.21 -21.36
N GLN A 246 -33.37 -16.65 -22.21
CA GLN A 246 -31.94 -16.93 -22.14
C GLN A 246 -31.10 -15.68 -22.35
N LEU A 247 -29.96 -15.63 -21.65
CA LEU A 247 -28.83 -14.78 -22.00
C LEU A 247 -27.77 -15.63 -22.68
N ARG A 248 -27.31 -15.21 -23.86
CA ARG A 248 -26.29 -15.92 -24.65
C ARG A 248 -25.19 -14.96 -25.07
N LYS A 249 -23.95 -15.42 -25.20
CA LYS A 249 -22.90 -14.58 -25.81
C LYS A 249 -23.29 -14.27 -27.25
N ALA A 250 -23.01 -13.04 -27.68
CA ALA A 250 -23.16 -12.65 -29.06
C ALA A 250 -21.86 -12.85 -29.83
N SER A 251 -21.93 -13.24 -31.11
CA SER A 251 -20.81 -13.23 -32.04
C SER A 251 -20.44 -11.79 -32.44
N ASP A 252 -19.38 -11.63 -33.24
CA ASP A 252 -18.92 -10.31 -33.70
C ASP A 252 -19.95 -9.59 -34.57
N ASP A 253 -20.78 -10.35 -35.29
CA ASP A 253 -21.95 -9.85 -36.01
C ASP A 253 -23.16 -9.57 -35.10
N GLY A 254 -23.00 -9.72 -33.78
CA GLY A 254 -23.98 -9.56 -32.71
C GLY A 254 -25.23 -10.44 -32.82
N LEU A 255 -25.10 -11.63 -33.41
CA LEU A 255 -26.09 -12.70 -33.34
C LEU A 255 -25.82 -13.60 -32.11
N PRO A 256 -26.84 -14.29 -31.56
CA PRO A 256 -26.64 -15.20 -30.42
C PRO A 256 -25.85 -16.44 -30.84
N THR A 257 -24.84 -16.78 -30.04
CA THR A 257 -24.09 -18.04 -30.16
C THR A 257 -24.79 -19.19 -29.42
N ASN A 258 -24.20 -20.39 -29.46
CA ASN A 258 -24.67 -21.53 -28.66
C ASN A 258 -24.25 -21.45 -27.18
N GLU A 259 -23.35 -20.53 -26.81
CA GLU A 259 -22.89 -20.38 -25.44
C GLU A 259 -23.94 -19.63 -24.60
N THR A 260 -24.69 -20.40 -23.80
CA THR A 260 -25.71 -19.87 -22.90
C THR A 260 -25.11 -19.49 -21.56
N ILE A 261 -25.29 -18.23 -21.17
CA ILE A 261 -24.83 -17.66 -19.90
C ILE A 261 -25.88 -17.90 -18.81
N TYR A 262 -27.16 -17.76 -19.17
CA TYR A 262 -28.29 -17.94 -18.27
C TYR A 262 -29.48 -18.52 -19.02
N THR A 263 -30.27 -19.36 -18.37
CA THR A 263 -31.52 -19.90 -18.92
C THR A 263 -32.56 -20.04 -17.84
N GLU A 264 -33.79 -19.67 -18.16
CA GLU A 264 -34.92 -19.82 -17.26
C GLU A 264 -36.19 -20.12 -18.05
N THR A 265 -37.05 -20.96 -17.48
CA THR A 265 -38.37 -21.28 -18.05
C THR A 265 -39.44 -20.58 -17.23
N ARG A 266 -40.36 -19.88 -17.92
CA ARG A 266 -41.43 -19.10 -17.29
C ARG A 266 -42.77 -19.40 -17.98
N ASP A 267 -43.84 -19.32 -17.21
CA ASP A 267 -45.21 -19.40 -17.72
C ASP A 267 -45.64 -18.00 -18.21
N PRO A 268 -46.07 -17.83 -19.48
CA PRO A 268 -46.63 -16.56 -19.96
C PRO A 268 -47.79 -16.02 -19.10
N ASN A 269 -48.51 -16.88 -18.37
CA ASN A 269 -49.61 -16.46 -17.51
C ASN A 269 -49.20 -15.55 -16.35
N ILE A 270 -47.91 -15.48 -15.99
CA ILE A 270 -47.41 -14.52 -14.99
C ILE A 270 -47.46 -13.07 -15.48
N VAL A 271 -47.62 -12.87 -16.80
CA VAL A 271 -47.66 -11.57 -17.46
C VAL A 271 -49.11 -11.14 -17.66
N SER A 272 -49.39 -9.84 -17.56
CA SER A 272 -50.74 -9.31 -17.85
C SER A 272 -51.13 -9.48 -19.32
N SER A 273 -52.42 -9.66 -19.61
CA SER A 273 -52.94 -9.63 -20.99
C SER A 273 -52.92 -8.22 -21.60
N SER A 274 -52.88 -7.16 -20.78
CA SER A 274 -52.76 -5.76 -21.21
C SER A 274 -51.31 -5.30 -21.39
N GLY A 275 -50.34 -6.17 -21.15
CA GLY A 275 -48.94 -5.82 -21.04
C GLY A 275 -48.55 -5.34 -19.64
N SER A 276 -47.38 -5.76 -19.18
CA SER A 276 -46.78 -5.36 -17.92
C SER A 276 -45.27 -5.55 -17.95
N TRP A 277 -44.54 -4.79 -17.14
CA TRP A 277 -43.12 -5.04 -16.89
C TRP A 277 -42.94 -6.36 -16.15
N THR A 278 -42.12 -7.24 -16.71
CA THR A 278 -41.68 -8.49 -16.10
C THR A 278 -40.22 -8.35 -15.74
N SER A 279 -39.85 -8.75 -14.52
CA SER A 279 -38.48 -8.64 -14.00
C SER A 279 -37.89 -10.02 -13.76
N ILE A 280 -36.64 -10.21 -14.17
CA ILE A 280 -35.85 -11.41 -13.91
C ILE A 280 -34.58 -10.97 -13.18
N SER A 281 -34.44 -11.39 -11.92
CA SER A 281 -33.23 -11.23 -11.11
C SER A 281 -32.24 -12.35 -11.44
N LEU A 282 -30.99 -11.97 -11.67
CA LEU A 282 -29.94 -12.85 -12.16
C LEU A 282 -28.84 -12.95 -11.11
N THR A 283 -28.58 -14.16 -10.64
CA THR A 283 -27.55 -14.43 -9.61
C THR A 283 -26.50 -15.39 -10.16
N GLY A 284 -25.22 -15.14 -9.83
CA GLY A 284 -24.13 -16.06 -10.18
C GLY A 284 -23.74 -16.04 -11.66
N LEU A 285 -24.05 -14.97 -12.40
CA LEU A 285 -23.58 -14.84 -13.79
C LEU A 285 -22.05 -14.67 -13.83
N PRO A 286 -21.37 -15.11 -14.90
CA PRO A 286 -19.97 -14.77 -15.09
C PRO A 286 -19.79 -13.26 -15.31
N TRP A 287 -18.61 -12.77 -14.96
CA TRP A 287 -18.15 -11.45 -15.38
C TRP A 287 -17.70 -11.51 -16.83
N LEU A 288 -18.09 -10.49 -17.61
CA LEU A 288 -17.87 -10.41 -19.04
C LEU A 288 -16.91 -9.27 -19.34
N ASP A 289 -16.01 -9.47 -20.31
CA ASP A 289 -15.13 -8.40 -20.78
C ASP A 289 -15.92 -7.19 -21.28
N ALA A 290 -15.37 -5.98 -21.12
CA ALA A 290 -15.99 -4.73 -21.59
C ALA A 290 -16.37 -4.71 -23.09
N SER A 291 -15.75 -5.55 -23.92
CA SER A 291 -16.08 -5.69 -25.34
C SER A 291 -17.07 -6.82 -25.64
N GLN A 292 -17.33 -7.72 -24.68
CA GLN A 292 -18.16 -8.90 -24.91
C GLN A 292 -19.61 -8.48 -25.05
N ASN A 293 -20.19 -8.67 -26.23
CA ASN A 293 -21.63 -8.49 -26.45
C ASN A 293 -22.40 -9.73 -25.98
N ILE A 294 -23.64 -9.53 -25.53
CA ILE A 294 -24.57 -10.63 -25.26
C ILE A 294 -25.92 -10.37 -25.90
N THR A 295 -26.75 -11.41 -25.95
CA THR A 295 -28.12 -11.35 -26.45
C THR A 295 -29.07 -11.85 -25.38
N MET A 296 -30.18 -11.14 -25.23
CA MET A 296 -31.36 -11.61 -24.50
C MET A 296 -32.30 -12.25 -25.51
N THR A 297 -32.76 -13.47 -25.27
CA THR A 297 -33.60 -14.22 -26.22
C THR A 297 -34.80 -14.86 -25.54
N PHE A 298 -35.90 -14.94 -26.27
CA PHE A 298 -37.18 -15.52 -25.87
C PHE A 298 -37.57 -16.56 -26.92
N SER A 299 -37.70 -17.81 -26.48
CA SER A 299 -38.10 -18.92 -27.35
C SER A 299 -39.29 -19.68 -26.76
N TYR A 300 -40.18 -20.14 -27.62
CA TYR A 300 -41.32 -20.95 -27.22
C TYR A 300 -40.88 -22.34 -26.78
N LEU A 301 -41.54 -22.90 -25.76
CA LEU A 301 -41.33 -24.29 -25.35
C LEU A 301 -42.59 -25.14 -25.56
N SER A 302 -43.73 -24.71 -25.01
CA SER A 302 -44.96 -25.51 -25.03
C SER A 302 -46.21 -24.67 -24.75
N GLY A 303 -47.38 -25.26 -25.02
CA GLY A 303 -48.71 -24.75 -24.66
C GLY A 303 -49.35 -23.80 -25.68
N PHE A 304 -50.59 -23.40 -25.39
CA PHE A 304 -51.37 -22.54 -26.29
C PHE A 304 -51.17 -21.05 -26.04
N ASN A 305 -50.76 -20.66 -24.83
CA ASN A 305 -50.51 -19.27 -24.51
C ASN A 305 -49.12 -18.84 -24.99
N ARG A 306 -49.06 -17.66 -25.60
CA ARG A 306 -47.84 -17.11 -26.16
C ARG A 306 -47.41 -15.86 -25.40
N LEU A 307 -46.10 -15.70 -25.27
CA LEU A 307 -45.51 -14.45 -24.83
C LEU A 307 -45.55 -13.48 -26.02
N VAL A 308 -46.13 -12.30 -25.81
CA VAL A 308 -46.18 -11.24 -26.81
C VAL A 308 -45.20 -10.15 -26.38
N LEU A 309 -44.27 -9.83 -27.27
CA LEU A 309 -43.22 -8.84 -27.03
C LEU A 309 -43.51 -7.60 -27.88
N PRO A 310 -43.65 -6.42 -27.28
CA PRO A 310 -43.75 -5.19 -28.04
C PRO A 310 -42.39 -4.83 -28.66
N VAL A 311 -42.44 -4.45 -29.93
CA VAL A 311 -41.30 -4.00 -30.71
C VAL A 311 -41.53 -2.55 -31.10
N ARG A 312 -40.51 -1.74 -30.91
CA ARG A 312 -40.50 -0.37 -31.40
C ARG A 312 -39.63 -0.28 -32.65
N GLU A 313 -40.17 0.36 -33.68
CA GLU A 313 -39.45 0.72 -34.90
C GLU A 313 -39.23 2.24 -34.90
N ASP A 314 -37.96 2.66 -34.82
CA ASP A 314 -37.57 4.07 -34.68
C ASP A 314 -36.10 4.24 -35.10
N SER A 315 -35.74 5.36 -35.72
CA SER A 315 -34.38 5.57 -36.21
C SER A 315 -33.29 5.61 -35.13
N SER A 316 -33.69 5.77 -33.86
CA SER A 316 -32.79 5.82 -32.70
C SER A 316 -32.57 4.47 -32.01
N VAL A 317 -33.27 3.40 -32.43
CA VAL A 317 -33.27 2.11 -31.72
C VAL A 317 -32.54 1.04 -32.51
N THR A 318 -31.99 0.04 -31.82
CA THR A 318 -31.21 -1.02 -32.48
C THR A 318 -31.14 -2.27 -31.62
N GLY A 319 -30.68 -3.35 -32.24
CA GLY A 319 -30.35 -4.60 -31.57
C GLY A 319 -31.50 -5.60 -31.51
N TYR A 320 -32.66 -5.34 -32.09
CA TYR A 320 -33.69 -6.37 -32.24
C TYR A 320 -33.19 -7.56 -33.07
N LEU A 321 -33.52 -8.75 -32.61
CA LEU A 321 -33.17 -10.03 -33.21
C LEU A 321 -34.44 -10.84 -33.38
N GLY A 322 -34.55 -11.55 -34.50
CA GLY A 322 -35.66 -12.46 -34.76
C GLY A 322 -35.14 -13.76 -35.36
N THR A 323 -36.03 -14.73 -35.49
CA THR A 323 -35.81 -15.90 -36.32
C THR A 323 -36.83 -15.95 -37.44
N ASP A 324 -36.46 -16.50 -38.59
CA ASP A 324 -37.35 -16.73 -39.72
C ASP A 324 -37.54 -18.23 -39.87
N GLU A 325 -38.80 -18.67 -39.79
CA GLU A 325 -39.28 -20.06 -39.97
C GLU A 325 -38.65 -21.17 -39.09
N SER A 326 -37.60 -20.89 -38.32
CA SER A 326 -36.98 -21.84 -37.38
C SER A 326 -36.39 -21.14 -36.15
N SER A 327 -36.65 -21.66 -34.96
CA SER A 327 -36.11 -21.12 -33.69
C SER A 327 -34.57 -21.18 -33.55
N SER A 328 -33.86 -21.74 -34.54
CA SER A 328 -32.41 -21.91 -34.54
C SER A 328 -31.65 -20.91 -35.41
N GLN A 329 -32.29 -20.27 -36.39
CA GLN A 329 -31.63 -19.36 -37.31
C GLN A 329 -31.95 -17.92 -36.94
N TRP A 330 -31.00 -17.28 -36.28
CA TRP A 330 -31.11 -15.89 -35.86
C TRP A 330 -30.69 -14.95 -36.98
N LEU A 331 -31.47 -13.90 -37.16
CA LEU A 331 -31.24 -12.83 -38.11
C LEU A 331 -31.48 -11.47 -37.47
N ARG A 332 -30.90 -10.44 -38.10
CA ARG A 332 -31.22 -9.05 -37.84
C ARG A 332 -32.20 -8.58 -38.90
N PRO A 333 -33.48 -8.43 -38.56
CA PRO A 333 -34.46 -7.89 -39.50
C PRO A 333 -34.01 -6.52 -40.01
N ALA A 334 -34.32 -6.24 -41.28
CA ALA A 334 -34.06 -4.92 -41.84
C ALA A 334 -34.81 -3.84 -41.05
N GLY A 335 -34.17 -2.69 -40.85
CA GLY A 335 -34.74 -1.59 -40.08
C GLY A 335 -34.16 -1.45 -38.66
N GLN A 336 -34.48 -0.33 -38.04
CA GLN A 336 -34.00 0.03 -36.70
C GLN A 336 -35.11 -0.31 -35.70
N ARG A 337 -34.98 -1.50 -35.11
CA ARG A 337 -35.96 -2.08 -34.19
C ARG A 337 -35.33 -2.42 -32.84
N SER A 338 -36.14 -2.39 -31.79
CA SER A 338 -35.74 -2.79 -30.43
C SER A 338 -36.93 -3.34 -29.67
N LEU A 339 -36.68 -4.30 -28.78
CA LEU A 339 -37.64 -4.65 -27.74
C LEU A 339 -37.81 -3.48 -26.75
N VAL A 340 -38.86 -3.52 -25.94
CA VAL A 340 -39.04 -2.61 -24.79
C VAL A 340 -38.46 -3.29 -23.54
N TYR A 341 -37.33 -2.78 -23.03
CA TYR A 341 -36.54 -3.44 -21.99
C TYR A 341 -35.74 -2.48 -21.10
N ARG A 342 -35.22 -3.00 -19.99
CA ARG A 342 -34.19 -2.39 -19.14
C ARG A 342 -33.17 -3.45 -18.73
N VAL A 343 -31.90 -3.12 -18.79
CA VAL A 343 -30.80 -3.98 -18.31
C VAL A 343 -30.10 -3.28 -17.18
N TYR A 344 -29.97 -3.98 -16.06
CA TYR A 344 -29.24 -3.54 -14.89
C TYR A 344 -28.05 -4.46 -14.65
N GLY A 345 -26.96 -3.89 -14.15
CA GLY A 345 -25.77 -4.66 -13.87
C GLY A 345 -24.78 -3.94 -12.97
N ARG A 346 -23.61 -4.54 -12.84
CA ARG A 346 -22.49 -4.02 -12.08
C ARG A 346 -21.24 -4.06 -12.94
N ILE A 347 -20.32 -3.14 -12.69
CA ILE A 347 -19.01 -3.09 -13.32
C ILE A 347 -17.97 -3.38 -12.24
N ARG A 348 -16.85 -3.97 -12.61
CA ARG A 348 -15.65 -4.03 -11.78
C ARG A 348 -14.43 -3.88 -12.67
N PRO A 349 -13.28 -3.46 -12.14
CA PRO A 349 -12.02 -3.66 -12.83
C PRO A 349 -11.86 -5.15 -13.15
N LYS A 350 -11.43 -5.47 -14.38
CA LYS A 350 -11.11 -6.85 -14.77
C LYS A 350 -10.16 -7.40 -13.72
N ALA A 351 -10.48 -8.57 -13.16
CA ALA A 351 -9.61 -9.21 -12.18
C ALA A 351 -8.30 -9.55 -12.89
N HIS A 352 -7.35 -8.63 -12.89
CA HIS A 352 -6.00 -8.93 -13.28
C HIS A 352 -5.41 -9.76 -12.14
N ASN A 353 -4.49 -10.66 -12.49
CA ASN A 353 -3.58 -11.24 -11.50
C ASN A 353 -3.08 -10.08 -10.61
N ASP A 354 -3.08 -10.27 -9.28
CA ASP A 354 -2.67 -9.28 -8.27
C ASP A 354 -1.78 -8.21 -8.89
N GLN A 355 -2.16 -6.93 -8.82
CA GLN A 355 -1.40 -5.88 -9.46
C GLN A 355 0.05 -5.95 -9.00
N GLU A 356 0.91 -6.34 -9.93
CA GLU A 356 2.34 -6.42 -9.72
C GLU A 356 2.89 -5.01 -9.93
N GLU A 357 3.27 -4.36 -8.83
CA GLU A 357 3.95 -3.08 -8.85
C GLU A 357 5.46 -3.27 -8.71
N PRO A 358 6.26 -2.74 -9.65
CA PRO A 358 7.71 -2.75 -9.49
C PRO A 358 8.07 -1.77 -8.36
N VAL A 359 8.67 -2.30 -7.31
CA VAL A 359 9.20 -1.57 -6.16
C VAL A 359 10.72 -1.68 -6.19
N ARG A 360 11.41 -0.55 -6.10
CA ARG A 360 12.86 -0.54 -5.88
C ARG A 360 13.15 -0.69 -4.39
N ARG A 361 13.98 -1.67 -4.06
CA ARG A 361 14.56 -1.81 -2.72
C ARG A 361 16.07 -1.73 -2.81
N PHE A 362 16.70 -1.13 -1.81
CA PHE A 362 18.15 -1.18 -1.73
C PHE A 362 18.60 -2.58 -1.33
N GLN A 363 19.61 -3.10 -2.04
CA GLN A 363 20.16 -4.42 -1.79
C GLN A 363 21.51 -4.35 -1.10
N MET A 364 22.40 -3.48 -1.60
CA MET A 364 23.75 -3.35 -1.07
C MET A 364 24.23 -1.91 -1.16
N ALA A 365 24.99 -1.49 -0.14
CA ALA A 365 25.74 -0.25 -0.11
C ALA A 365 27.24 -0.56 -0.16
N GLU A 366 27.96 0.06 -1.08
CA GLU A 366 29.42 0.05 -1.15
C GLU A 366 29.95 1.32 -0.51
N LEU A 367 30.87 1.16 0.44
CA LEU A 367 31.47 2.24 1.21
C LEU A 367 32.95 2.32 0.86
N ARG A 368 33.42 3.54 0.60
CA ARG A 368 34.83 3.86 0.45
C ARG A 368 35.18 4.97 1.43
N LEU A 369 36.22 4.75 2.23
CA LEU A 369 36.71 5.71 3.23
C LEU A 369 38.23 5.79 3.19
N ALA A 370 38.80 6.98 3.02
CA ALA A 370 40.22 7.25 3.16
C ALA A 370 40.42 8.39 4.18
N ALA A 371 41.37 8.21 5.09
CA ALA A 371 41.79 9.22 6.06
C ALA A 371 43.26 9.57 5.86
N SER A 372 43.66 10.78 6.23
CA SER A 372 45.00 11.32 5.98
C SER A 372 46.10 10.44 6.59
N ALA A 373 45.86 9.94 7.81
CA ALA A 373 46.80 9.11 8.54
C ALA A 373 46.91 7.66 8.00
N LEU A 374 46.10 7.27 7.00
CA LEU A 374 46.30 6.06 6.20
C LEU A 374 47.18 6.29 4.96
N GLY A 375 47.83 7.45 4.86
CA GLY A 375 48.57 7.86 3.66
C GLY A 375 47.66 8.01 2.44
N GLY A 376 46.36 8.26 2.66
CA GLY A 376 45.36 8.38 1.59
C GLY A 376 44.94 7.06 0.94
N THR A 377 45.37 5.89 1.46
CA THR A 377 44.92 4.59 0.94
C THR A 377 43.47 4.35 1.35
N PRO A 378 42.52 4.21 0.40
CA PRO A 378 41.12 3.99 0.73
C PRO A 378 40.90 2.58 1.27
N MET A 379 40.08 2.49 2.29
CA MET A 379 39.46 1.24 2.75
C MET A 379 38.09 1.09 2.11
N TYR A 380 37.74 -0.16 1.84
CA TYR A 380 36.48 -0.53 1.22
C TYR A 380 35.68 -1.42 2.16
N ALA A 381 34.38 -1.18 2.21
CA ALA A 381 33.44 -2.00 2.92
C ALA A 381 32.17 -2.13 2.09
N ALA A 382 31.36 -3.14 2.38
CA ALA A 382 30.03 -3.25 1.82
C ALA A 382 29.03 -3.74 2.85
N ALA A 383 27.80 -3.23 2.78
CA ALA A 383 26.71 -3.63 3.65
C ALA A 383 25.55 -4.15 2.79
N GLU A 384 25.15 -5.40 3.02
CA GLU A 384 23.88 -5.91 2.51
C GLU A 384 22.74 -5.43 3.43
N PHE A 385 21.69 -4.89 2.82
CA PHE A 385 20.51 -4.46 3.55
C PHE A 385 19.63 -5.65 3.91
N LEU A 386 19.55 -6.02 5.20
CA LEU A 386 18.72 -7.17 5.60
C LEU A 386 17.22 -6.87 5.49
N ASN A 387 16.82 -5.63 5.78
CA ASN A 387 15.42 -5.20 5.75
C ASN A 387 14.98 -4.70 4.37
N LYS A 388 15.89 -4.67 3.39
CA LYS A 388 15.66 -4.19 2.02
C LYS A 388 14.88 -2.85 2.01
N PRO A 389 15.49 -1.77 2.52
CA PRO A 389 14.78 -0.53 2.77
C PRO A 389 14.21 0.05 1.48
N LEU A 390 13.09 0.76 1.63
CA LEU A 390 12.43 1.47 0.54
C LEU A 390 13.15 2.81 0.27
N ASP A 391 13.14 3.24 -1.00
CA ASP A 391 13.54 4.60 -1.40
C ASP A 391 12.37 5.54 -1.11
N ALA A 392 12.50 6.27 0.01
CA ALA A 392 11.47 7.15 0.54
C ALA A 392 11.89 8.60 0.31
N THR A 393 11.34 9.25 -0.71
CA THR A 393 11.76 10.61 -1.11
C THR A 393 11.17 11.71 -0.25
N VAL A 394 9.95 11.50 0.25
CA VAL A 394 9.25 12.39 1.18
C VAL A 394 8.69 11.49 2.28
N VAL A 395 9.05 11.82 3.51
CA VAL A 395 8.53 11.20 4.73
C VAL A 395 8.10 12.31 5.65
N ALA A 396 6.82 12.30 6.01
CA ALA A 396 6.25 13.18 7.01
C ALA A 396 5.44 12.31 7.96
N GLU A 397 5.83 12.25 9.23
CA GLU A 397 5.17 11.44 10.24
C GLU A 397 4.91 12.29 11.48
N THR A 398 3.71 12.21 12.02
CA THR A 398 3.41 12.79 13.32
C THR A 398 2.54 11.81 14.09
N ASP A 399 3.01 11.46 15.27
CA ASP A 399 2.28 10.74 16.29
C ASP A 399 2.05 11.73 17.42
N PHE A 400 0.80 12.13 17.60
CA PHE A 400 0.45 13.22 18.51
C PHE A 400 0.68 12.86 19.98
N SER A 401 0.94 11.59 20.31
CA SER A 401 1.37 11.14 21.65
C SER A 401 2.79 11.56 22.01
N HIS A 402 3.61 11.86 21.02
CA HIS A 402 5.01 12.23 21.24
C HIS A 402 5.43 13.52 20.55
N TYR A 403 4.77 13.86 19.44
CA TYR A 403 5.21 14.89 18.53
C TYR A 403 4.20 16.03 18.46
N SER A 404 4.70 17.24 18.25
CA SER A 404 3.86 18.40 17.95
C SER A 404 3.44 18.38 16.47
N ILE A 405 2.50 19.24 16.11
CA ILE A 405 2.12 19.43 14.70
C ILE A 405 3.31 19.95 13.89
N THR A 406 4.20 20.73 14.49
CA THR A 406 5.35 21.34 13.81
C THR A 406 6.62 20.51 13.93
N ASP A 407 6.48 19.22 14.21
CA ASP A 407 7.63 18.35 14.38
C ASP A 407 8.29 18.03 13.03
N ASP A 408 9.60 17.87 13.07
CA ASP A 408 10.44 17.43 11.98
C ASP A 408 10.85 15.99 12.26
N SER A 409 9.95 15.06 11.91
CA SER A 409 10.13 13.63 12.19
C SER A 409 11.24 13.00 11.38
N ASN A 410 11.65 13.62 10.27
CA ASN A 410 12.69 13.11 9.39
C ASN A 410 14.07 13.78 9.67
N PHE A 411 14.12 14.76 10.57
CA PHE A 411 15.29 15.56 10.97
C PHE A 411 16.03 16.19 9.78
N ASP A 412 15.30 16.69 8.78
CA ASP A 412 15.86 17.41 7.63
C ASP A 412 16.05 18.91 7.87
N GLY A 413 15.62 19.41 9.03
CA GLY A 413 15.67 20.82 9.43
C GLY A 413 14.42 21.60 9.05
N SER A 414 13.41 20.96 8.44
CA SER A 414 12.13 21.54 8.04
C SER A 414 10.98 20.84 8.75
N SER A 415 9.99 21.62 9.20
CA SER A 415 8.76 21.04 9.76
C SER A 415 8.04 20.20 8.70
N ASP A 416 7.65 18.97 9.04
CA ASP A 416 6.97 18.05 8.11
C ASP A 416 5.56 18.52 7.76
N TRP A 417 4.94 19.27 8.67
CA TRP A 417 3.59 19.74 8.53
C TRP A 417 3.50 21.25 8.73
N THR A 418 2.57 21.85 7.99
CA THR A 418 2.14 23.23 8.18
C THR A 418 0.69 23.25 8.62
N LEU A 419 0.41 23.97 9.70
CA LEU A 419 -0.96 24.17 10.17
C LEU A 419 -1.63 25.28 9.34
N SER A 420 -2.80 25.00 8.79
CA SER A 420 -3.61 25.96 8.03
C SER A 420 -5.05 25.99 8.51
N THR A 421 -5.61 27.20 8.60
CA THR A 421 -7.01 27.43 8.97
C THR A 421 -7.90 27.27 7.74
N THR A 422 -8.97 26.48 7.85
CA THR A 422 -9.87 26.20 6.71
C THR A 422 -11.24 26.87 6.84
N GLY A 423 -11.54 27.52 7.98
CA GLY A 423 -12.81 28.20 8.20
C GLY A 423 -12.77 29.21 9.36
N SER A 424 -13.95 29.54 9.89
CA SER A 424 -14.14 30.31 11.13
C SER A 424 -14.41 29.37 12.31
N GLY A 425 -14.19 29.86 13.55
CA GLY A 425 -14.41 29.05 14.75
C GLY A 425 -13.35 27.96 14.96
N ASN A 426 -12.09 28.26 14.61
CA ASN A 426 -11.04 27.26 14.57
C ASN A 426 -10.53 26.91 15.97
N SER A 427 -10.35 25.63 16.24
CA SER A 427 -9.62 25.16 17.42
C SER A 427 -8.63 24.08 17.01
N SER A 428 -7.46 24.09 17.65
CA SER A 428 -6.41 23.09 17.46
C SER A 428 -5.75 22.90 18.81
N THR A 429 -5.87 21.70 19.38
CA THR A 429 -5.24 21.36 20.65
C THR A 429 -4.65 19.97 20.57
N VAL A 430 -3.39 19.81 20.95
CA VAL A 430 -2.77 18.50 21.16
C VAL A 430 -2.78 18.24 22.66
N SER A 431 -3.52 17.22 23.11
CA SER A 431 -3.62 16.84 24.52
C SER A 431 -3.87 15.35 24.66
N GLY A 432 -3.24 14.72 25.66
CA GLY A 432 -3.39 13.28 25.90
C GLY A 432 -2.96 12.41 24.72
N GLY A 433 -2.07 12.93 23.88
CA GLY A 433 -1.61 12.28 22.66
C GLY A 433 -2.55 12.34 21.47
N LEU A 434 -3.55 13.21 21.50
CA LEU A 434 -4.51 13.38 20.43
C LEU A 434 -4.50 14.83 19.94
N TRP A 435 -4.49 14.99 18.62
CA TRP A 435 -4.80 16.27 18.00
C TRP A 435 -6.32 16.39 17.84
N THR A 436 -6.93 17.27 18.62
CA THR A 436 -8.33 17.66 18.46
C THR A 436 -8.39 18.93 17.64
N ALA A 437 -9.13 18.90 16.54
CA ALA A 437 -9.15 19.98 15.57
C ALA A 437 -10.58 20.32 15.12
N THR A 438 -10.83 21.60 14.82
CA THR A 438 -12.08 22.07 14.19
C THR A 438 -11.72 23.13 13.16
N ASN A 439 -12.12 22.94 11.90
CA ASN A 439 -11.81 23.85 10.78
C ASN A 439 -10.30 24.16 10.67
N GLN A 440 -9.49 23.13 10.85
CA GLN A 440 -8.03 23.18 10.84
C GLN A 440 -7.50 22.03 9.99
N ALA A 441 -6.40 22.27 9.31
CA ALA A 441 -5.73 21.31 8.47
C ALA A 441 -4.23 21.30 8.74
N ILE A 442 -3.63 20.12 8.66
CA ILE A 442 -2.19 19.98 8.47
C ILE A 442 -1.93 19.66 7.00
N GLN A 443 -0.92 20.29 6.43
CA GLN A 443 -0.56 20.13 5.03
C GLN A 443 0.95 19.92 4.91
N LEU A 444 1.34 19.00 4.02
CA LEU A 444 2.74 18.86 3.64
C LEU A 444 3.23 20.13 2.94
N PRO A 445 4.30 20.78 3.44
CA PRO A 445 4.83 22.00 2.82
C PRO A 445 5.51 21.70 1.49
N SER A 446 6.14 20.52 1.35
CA SER A 446 6.82 20.11 0.15
C SER A 446 5.84 19.53 -0.89
N ALA A 447 6.10 19.84 -2.15
CA ALA A 447 5.37 19.23 -3.25
C ALA A 447 5.83 17.78 -3.45
N ILE A 448 4.88 16.87 -3.64
CA ILE A 448 5.13 15.48 -4.03
C ILE A 448 5.72 15.48 -5.45
N PRO A 449 6.88 14.84 -5.67
CA PRO A 449 7.45 14.76 -7.01
C PRO A 449 6.53 14.01 -7.99
N ALA A 450 6.59 14.38 -9.26
CA ALA A 450 5.75 13.75 -10.28
C ALA A 450 6.09 12.28 -10.52
N GLY A 451 5.08 11.46 -10.80
CA GLY A 451 5.20 10.02 -11.10
C GLY A 451 5.49 9.15 -9.87
N VAL A 452 5.46 9.73 -8.67
CA VAL A 452 5.76 9.06 -7.42
C VAL A 452 4.47 8.55 -6.78
N GLN A 453 4.49 7.32 -6.29
CA GLN A 453 3.38 6.75 -5.52
C GLN A 453 3.37 7.37 -4.12
N THR A 454 2.20 7.76 -3.63
CA THR A 454 2.04 8.37 -2.31
C THR A 454 1.19 7.47 -1.43
N GLU A 455 1.75 7.04 -0.32
CA GLU A 455 1.07 6.33 0.74
C GLU A 455 0.75 7.28 1.89
N ILE A 456 -0.49 7.26 2.35
CA ILE A 456 -1.02 8.15 3.36
C ILE A 456 -1.71 7.29 4.40
N GLU A 457 -1.28 7.37 5.65
CA GLU A 457 -1.90 6.69 6.77
C GLU A 457 -2.38 7.74 7.78
N VAL A 458 -3.66 7.67 8.16
CA VAL A 458 -4.27 8.58 9.12
C VAL A 458 -5.09 7.77 10.10
N SER A 459 -4.78 7.89 11.38
CA SER A 459 -5.58 7.34 12.47
C SER A 459 -6.44 8.44 13.07
N GLY A 460 -7.76 8.38 12.86
CA GLY A 460 -8.65 9.44 13.34
C GLY A 460 -10.13 9.06 13.39
N ARG A 461 -10.94 9.93 13.98
CA ARG A 461 -12.41 9.86 13.99
C ARG A 461 -13.06 11.23 13.98
N ASP A 462 -14.27 11.28 13.44
CA ASP A 462 -15.19 12.40 13.67
C ASP A 462 -15.88 12.21 15.02
N THR A 463 -15.96 13.26 15.84
CA THR A 463 -16.53 13.20 17.19
C THR A 463 -17.93 13.79 17.27
N THR A 464 -18.43 14.40 16.20
CA THR A 464 -19.74 15.07 16.17
C THR A 464 -20.55 14.61 14.97
N SER A 465 -21.81 14.23 15.17
CA SER A 465 -22.65 13.67 14.09
C SER A 465 -23.25 14.71 13.12
N SER A 466 -22.59 15.87 12.96
CA SER A 466 -22.99 16.99 12.10
C SER A 466 -22.28 16.96 10.75
N THR A 467 -22.47 17.97 9.90
CA THR A 467 -22.01 18.07 8.50
C THR A 467 -20.50 18.02 8.26
N GLY A 468 -19.68 17.87 9.29
CA GLY A 468 -18.24 17.78 9.14
C GLY A 468 -17.69 16.36 9.03
N SER A 469 -16.36 16.27 8.95
CA SER A 469 -15.67 15.00 8.76
C SER A 469 -14.16 15.12 8.99
N VAL A 470 -13.53 14.00 9.32
CA VAL A 470 -12.11 13.79 9.03
C VAL A 470 -11.97 13.74 7.51
N MET A 471 -11.16 14.62 6.94
CA MET A 471 -10.92 14.65 5.49
C MET A 471 -9.43 14.45 5.20
N ILE A 472 -9.16 13.57 4.23
CA ILE A 472 -7.83 13.35 3.66
C ILE A 472 -7.92 13.76 2.20
N ARG A 473 -7.21 14.81 1.82
CA ARG A 473 -7.10 15.26 0.44
C ARG A 473 -5.68 15.04 -0.03
N ALA A 474 -5.52 14.46 -1.22
CA ALA A 474 -4.21 14.25 -1.81
C ALA A 474 -4.27 14.44 -3.32
N ALA A 475 -3.24 15.07 -3.86
CA ALA A 475 -3.04 15.17 -5.30
C ALA A 475 -1.62 14.74 -5.67
N GLY A 476 -1.48 14.09 -6.82
CA GLY A 476 -0.18 13.66 -7.33
C GLY A 476 -0.09 13.87 -8.83
N LEU A 477 1.00 14.50 -9.28
CA LEU A 477 1.32 14.70 -10.68
C LEU A 477 1.68 13.36 -11.35
N LYS A 478 1.12 13.08 -12.53
CA LYS A 478 1.50 11.91 -13.34
C LYS A 478 2.89 12.08 -13.95
N SER A 479 3.19 13.29 -14.42
CA SER A 479 4.47 13.68 -15.00
C SER A 479 4.79 15.15 -14.67
N ALA A 480 6.06 15.55 -14.78
CA ALA A 480 6.47 16.91 -14.48
C ALA A 480 5.74 17.91 -15.40
N GLY A 481 4.95 18.81 -14.81
CA GLY A 481 4.11 19.78 -15.55
C GLY A 481 2.89 19.18 -16.26
N GLY A 482 2.56 17.91 -16.02
CA GLY A 482 1.42 17.21 -16.63
C GLY A 482 0.15 17.24 -15.78
N ASP A 483 -0.81 16.42 -16.18
CA ASP A 483 -2.05 16.22 -15.42
C ASP A 483 -1.76 15.55 -14.05
N SER A 484 -2.64 15.83 -13.10
CA SER A 484 -2.65 15.24 -11.78
C SER A 484 -3.86 14.32 -11.60
N ILE A 485 -3.76 13.40 -10.65
CA ILE A 485 -4.94 12.80 -10.02
C ILE A 485 -5.16 13.46 -8.67
N SER A 486 -6.41 13.55 -8.23
CA SER A 486 -6.76 14.11 -6.93
C SER A 486 -7.91 13.32 -6.30
N VAL A 487 -7.74 13.03 -5.02
CA VAL A 487 -8.67 12.24 -4.22
C VAL A 487 -9.02 12.99 -2.95
N LEU A 488 -10.28 12.83 -2.53
CA LEU A 488 -10.78 13.27 -1.24
C LEU A 488 -11.47 12.08 -0.55
N ALA A 489 -10.96 11.67 0.60
CA ALA A 489 -11.65 10.74 1.49
C ALA A 489 -12.25 11.51 2.68
N THR A 490 -13.51 11.24 3.00
CA THR A 490 -14.21 11.82 4.16
C THR A 490 -14.72 10.73 5.08
N LEU A 491 -14.48 10.86 6.39
CA LEU A 491 -15.01 9.97 7.42
C LEU A 491 -15.93 10.79 8.34
N THR A 492 -17.23 10.49 8.30
CA THR A 492 -18.27 11.26 8.98
C THR A 492 -19.02 10.40 10.00
N LEU A 493 -19.17 10.89 11.22
CA LEU A 493 -19.99 10.25 12.25
C LEU A 493 -21.48 10.44 11.92
N GLN A 494 -22.22 9.35 11.91
CA GLN A 494 -23.66 9.33 11.65
C GLN A 494 -24.44 9.42 12.97
N SER A 495 -25.70 9.85 12.88
CA SER A 495 -26.60 9.94 14.04
C SER A 495 -26.87 8.60 14.75
N ASN A 496 -26.62 7.48 14.09
CA ASN A 496 -26.74 6.14 14.66
C ASN A 496 -25.48 5.67 15.42
N GLY A 497 -24.47 6.55 15.59
CA GLY A 497 -23.23 6.23 16.29
C GLY A 497 -22.23 5.37 15.48
N THR A 498 -22.44 5.21 14.18
CA THR A 498 -21.47 4.60 13.24
C THR A 498 -20.81 5.68 12.39
N GLN A 499 -19.67 5.38 11.75
CA GLN A 499 -19.03 6.27 10.79
C GLN A 499 -19.27 5.79 9.35
N THR A 500 -19.28 6.74 8.41
CA THR A 500 -19.32 6.48 6.97
C THR A 500 -18.06 7.04 6.33
N LEU A 501 -17.30 6.20 5.63
CA LEU A 501 -16.20 6.62 4.77
C LEU A 501 -16.74 6.83 3.36
N ILE A 502 -16.50 8.00 2.77
CA ILE A 502 -16.83 8.29 1.37
C ILE A 502 -15.55 8.67 0.64
N LEU A 503 -15.35 8.08 -0.53
CA LEU A 503 -14.24 8.39 -1.41
C LEU A 503 -14.75 9.20 -2.59
N TYR A 504 -14.08 10.30 -2.89
CA TYR A 504 -14.37 11.17 -4.02
C TYR A 504 -13.12 11.32 -4.91
N GLU A 505 -13.34 11.37 -6.21
CA GLU A 505 -12.36 11.89 -7.18
C GLU A 505 -12.66 13.35 -7.46
N GLU A 506 -11.63 14.13 -7.72
CA GLU A 506 -11.79 15.49 -8.24
C GLU A 506 -11.78 15.42 -9.78
N THR A 507 -12.91 15.74 -10.43
CA THR A 507 -13.04 15.69 -11.89
C THR A 507 -12.74 17.04 -12.57
N SER A 508 -12.78 18.12 -11.79
CA SER A 508 -12.32 19.46 -12.15
C SER A 508 -12.06 20.24 -10.86
N THR A 509 -11.43 21.41 -10.93
CA THR A 509 -11.05 22.18 -9.74
C THR A 509 -12.23 22.37 -8.77
N ASN A 510 -12.11 21.79 -7.56
CA ASN A 510 -13.13 21.76 -6.50
C ASN A 510 -14.47 21.07 -6.86
N THR A 511 -14.52 20.32 -7.95
CA THR A 511 -15.68 19.49 -8.30
C THR A 511 -15.38 18.03 -8.01
N PHE A 512 -16.12 17.46 -7.07
CA PHE A 512 -15.90 16.11 -6.57
C PHE A 512 -17.03 15.18 -7.00
N VAL A 513 -16.67 14.01 -7.53
CA VAL A 513 -17.60 12.92 -7.86
C VAL A 513 -17.33 11.76 -6.92
N LYS A 514 -18.39 11.20 -6.35
CA LYS A 514 -18.27 10.07 -5.42
C LYS A 514 -17.83 8.82 -6.17
N CYS A 515 -16.69 8.26 -5.78
CA CYS A 515 -16.19 6.97 -6.28
C CYS A 515 -16.84 5.81 -5.52
N ASP A 516 -16.80 5.84 -4.19
CA ASP A 516 -17.25 4.73 -3.35
C ASP A 516 -17.72 5.20 -1.96
N GLN A 517 -18.44 4.34 -1.23
CA GLN A 517 -18.98 4.63 0.09
C GLN A 517 -19.08 3.38 0.97
N PHE A 518 -18.54 3.46 2.18
CA PHE A 518 -18.55 2.41 3.19
C PHE A 518 -19.23 2.92 4.46
N ALA A 519 -20.44 2.42 4.72
CA ALA A 519 -21.21 2.74 5.90
C ALA A 519 -20.97 1.74 7.05
N MET A 520 -21.48 2.07 8.24
CA MET A 520 -21.45 1.20 9.43
C MET A 520 -20.05 0.88 9.96
N LEU A 521 -19.07 1.76 9.73
CA LEU A 521 -17.80 1.68 10.45
C LEU A 521 -18.06 1.98 11.93
N ASN A 522 -17.30 1.37 12.83
CA ASN A 522 -17.47 1.66 14.25
C ASN A 522 -17.13 3.14 14.55
N SER A 523 -17.64 3.70 15.66
CA SER A 523 -17.36 5.10 16.07
C SER A 523 -15.99 5.29 16.74
N SER A 524 -15.19 4.23 16.88
CA SER A 524 -13.82 4.38 17.36
C SER A 524 -12.92 4.94 16.24
N ARG A 525 -11.67 5.29 16.57
CA ARG A 525 -10.70 5.75 15.58
C ARG A 525 -10.52 4.70 14.49
N GLN A 526 -10.54 5.15 13.24
CA GLN A 526 -10.25 4.32 12.08
C GLN A 526 -8.81 4.58 11.64
N SER A 527 -8.06 3.52 11.37
CA SER A 527 -6.79 3.60 10.67
C SER A 527 -7.07 3.57 9.17
N LEU A 528 -7.12 4.74 8.55
CA LEU A 528 -7.29 4.90 7.11
C LEU A 528 -5.91 4.83 6.45
N ARG A 529 -5.77 4.02 5.41
CA ARG A 529 -4.56 4.00 4.56
C ARG A 529 -4.97 4.17 3.12
N LEU A 530 -4.43 5.19 2.45
CA LEU A 530 -4.65 5.50 1.04
C LEU A 530 -3.32 5.32 0.31
N VAL A 531 -3.33 4.60 -0.81
CA VAL A 531 -2.17 4.48 -1.69
C VAL A 531 -2.55 5.05 -3.05
N LEU A 532 -2.05 6.25 -3.33
CA LEU A 532 -2.27 7.01 -4.55
C LEU A 532 -1.18 6.68 -5.57
N ASN A 533 -1.56 6.25 -6.78
CA ASN A 533 -0.64 5.95 -7.87
C ASN A 533 -0.96 6.83 -9.10
N PRO A 534 -0.23 7.96 -9.29
CA PRO A 534 -0.44 8.88 -10.41
C PRO A 534 -0.17 8.26 -11.78
N VAL A 535 0.74 7.30 -11.87
CA VAL A 535 1.10 6.63 -13.13
C VAL A 535 -0.04 5.72 -13.60
N ARG A 536 -0.73 5.07 -12.65
CA ARG A 536 -1.87 4.17 -12.91
C ARG A 536 -3.23 4.82 -12.76
N GLU A 537 -3.28 6.11 -12.47
CA GLU A 537 -4.52 6.87 -12.31
C GLU A 537 -5.46 6.20 -11.28
N SER A 538 -4.93 5.82 -10.12
CA SER A 538 -5.70 5.05 -9.14
C SER A 538 -5.38 5.39 -7.70
N VAL A 539 -6.33 5.06 -6.82
CA VAL A 539 -6.18 5.10 -5.37
C VAL A 539 -6.71 3.81 -4.77
N ALA A 540 -5.92 3.16 -3.91
CA ALA A 540 -6.35 2.01 -3.12
C ALA A 540 -6.58 2.45 -1.66
N VAL A 541 -7.64 1.93 -1.03
CA VAL A 541 -8.09 2.36 0.30
C VAL A 541 -8.25 1.18 1.24
N TRP A 542 -7.54 1.22 2.37
CA TRP A 542 -7.68 0.28 3.47
C TRP A 542 -8.26 0.98 4.71
N VAL A 543 -9.01 0.21 5.48
CA VAL A 543 -9.50 0.61 6.80
C VAL A 543 -9.15 -0.49 7.79
N ASN A 544 -8.41 -0.13 8.84
CA ASN A 544 -7.96 -1.06 9.88
C ASN A 544 -7.25 -2.31 9.31
N GLY A 545 -6.41 -2.10 8.29
CA GLY A 545 -5.65 -3.15 7.60
C GLY A 545 -6.43 -3.96 6.56
N ILE A 546 -7.73 -3.74 6.40
CA ILE A 546 -8.57 -4.44 5.41
C ILE A 546 -8.69 -3.56 4.16
N LEU A 547 -8.33 -4.09 2.99
CA LEU A 547 -8.55 -3.41 1.70
C LEU A 547 -10.06 -3.32 1.45
N LEU A 548 -10.57 -2.10 1.31
CA LEU A 548 -11.98 -1.88 0.99
C LEU A 548 -12.21 -1.74 -0.52
N THR A 549 -11.42 -0.90 -1.19
CA THR A 549 -11.61 -0.59 -2.60
C THR A 549 -10.36 0.00 -3.25
N THR A 550 -10.38 0.04 -4.58
CA THR A 550 -9.41 0.71 -5.44
C THR A 550 -10.23 1.33 -6.54
N CYS A 551 -10.12 2.64 -6.65
CA CYS A 551 -10.84 3.41 -7.64
C CYS A 551 -9.84 3.94 -8.66
N ARG A 552 -10.25 3.94 -9.93
CA ARG A 552 -9.58 4.77 -10.93
C ARG A 552 -10.02 6.21 -10.76
N LEU A 553 -9.09 7.11 -11.02
CA LEU A 553 -9.26 8.54 -10.88
C LEU A 553 -9.07 9.20 -12.23
N SER A 554 -9.88 10.20 -12.52
CA SER A 554 -9.74 11.00 -13.73
C SER A 554 -8.50 11.89 -13.66
N LEU A 555 -7.83 12.09 -14.79
CA LEU A 555 -6.76 13.07 -14.92
C LEU A 555 -7.34 14.49 -14.96
N ILE A 556 -6.72 15.41 -14.22
CA ILE A 556 -7.08 16.82 -14.18
C ILE A 556 -5.85 17.72 -14.32
N ALA A 557 -5.96 18.76 -15.13
CA ALA A 557 -4.85 19.68 -15.40
C ALA A 557 -4.47 20.53 -14.16
N THR A 558 -5.48 20.97 -13.39
CA THR A 558 -5.31 21.86 -12.23
C THR A 558 -6.15 21.37 -11.04
N PRO A 559 -5.61 20.46 -10.20
CA PRO A 559 -6.27 20.11 -8.93
C PRO A 559 -6.39 21.34 -8.03
N ALA A 560 -7.43 21.43 -7.20
CA ALA A 560 -7.53 22.57 -6.28
C ALA A 560 -6.53 22.50 -5.11
N LEU A 561 -6.00 21.30 -4.81
CA LEU A 561 -4.82 21.15 -3.98
C LEU A 561 -3.62 20.95 -4.91
N PRO A 562 -2.49 21.68 -4.75
CA PRO A 562 -1.26 21.34 -5.49
C PRO A 562 -0.85 19.90 -5.17
N SER A 563 0.18 19.35 -5.84
CA SER A 563 0.67 18.00 -5.54
C SER A 563 1.22 17.89 -4.12
N THR A 564 0.35 17.64 -3.16
CA THR A 564 0.62 17.55 -1.72
C THR A 564 -0.49 16.74 -1.06
N VAL A 565 -0.34 16.49 0.25
CA VAL A 565 -1.34 15.87 1.10
C VAL A 565 -1.80 16.88 2.14
N GLN A 566 -3.11 16.92 2.37
CA GLN A 566 -3.75 17.70 3.41
C GLN A 566 -4.66 16.78 4.24
N VAL A 567 -4.49 16.81 5.56
CA VAL A 567 -5.38 16.16 6.52
C VAL A 567 -6.08 17.24 7.32
N GLN A 568 -7.41 17.22 7.32
CA GLN A 568 -8.19 18.31 7.91
C GLN A 568 -9.41 17.83 8.69
N ALA A 569 -9.77 18.60 9.71
CA ALA A 569 -11.09 18.59 10.32
C ALA A 569 -11.92 19.68 9.64
N SER A 570 -12.95 19.29 8.89
CA SER A 570 -13.84 20.24 8.23
C SER A 570 -15.22 20.22 8.89
N GLY A 571 -15.78 21.39 9.20
CA GLY A 571 -17.13 21.59 9.72
C GLY A 571 -17.38 21.13 11.17
N ASN A 572 -16.55 20.22 11.69
CA ASN A 572 -16.76 19.50 12.95
C ASN A 572 -15.48 19.42 13.78
N SER A 573 -15.64 18.98 15.04
CA SER A 573 -14.52 18.51 15.85
C SER A 573 -14.11 17.10 15.40
N CYS A 574 -12.83 16.91 15.14
CA CYS A 574 -12.24 15.61 14.83
C CYS A 574 -11.07 15.35 15.77
N GLU A 575 -10.81 14.07 16.02
CA GLU A 575 -9.64 13.62 16.78
C GLU A 575 -8.72 12.81 15.86
N PHE A 576 -7.44 13.13 15.90
CA PHE A 576 -6.38 12.43 15.19
C PHE A 576 -5.36 11.93 16.20
N ASP A 577 -4.87 10.72 15.95
CA ASP A 577 -3.88 10.00 16.76
C ASP A 577 -2.52 10.04 16.07
N SER A 578 -2.50 9.78 14.75
CA SER A 578 -1.31 9.89 13.93
C SER A 578 -1.65 10.21 12.47
N CYS A 579 -0.69 10.85 11.79
CA CYS A 579 -0.70 11.12 10.36
C CYS A 579 0.68 10.79 9.79
N LYS A 580 0.70 10.03 8.69
CA LYS A 580 1.93 9.59 8.04
C LYS A 580 1.78 9.68 6.53
N VAL A 581 2.78 10.24 5.87
CA VAL A 581 2.88 10.28 4.42
C VAL A 581 4.25 9.77 4.02
N LEU A 582 4.25 8.87 3.04
CA LEU A 582 5.42 8.26 2.46
C LEU A 582 5.31 8.30 0.95
N THR A 583 6.33 8.79 0.26
CA THR A 583 6.38 8.76 -1.20
C THR A 583 7.43 7.78 -1.72
N ARG A 584 7.12 7.10 -2.83
CA ARG A 584 7.93 6.02 -3.41
C ARG A 584 8.09 6.19 -4.91
N THR A 585 9.33 6.20 -5.38
CA THR A 585 9.61 6.32 -6.81
C THR A 585 9.22 5.05 -7.55
N LEU A 586 8.31 5.15 -8.51
CA LEU A 586 7.95 4.05 -9.40
C LEU A 586 8.95 3.96 -10.54
N THR A 587 9.48 2.77 -10.82
CA THR A 587 10.24 2.51 -12.04
C THR A 587 9.33 2.17 -13.19
N THR A 588 9.27 3.05 -14.18
CA THR A 588 8.47 2.85 -15.40
C THR A 588 9.17 1.98 -16.46
N SER A 589 10.49 1.80 -16.36
CA SER A 589 11.26 0.93 -17.26
C SER A 589 12.60 0.58 -16.64
N GLU A 590 12.74 -0.62 -16.08
CA GLU A 590 14.04 -1.26 -16.02
C GLU A 590 14.07 -2.26 -17.16
N THR A 591 14.87 -1.96 -18.19
CA THR A 591 15.35 -2.98 -19.11
C THR A 591 16.10 -3.96 -18.23
N VAL A 592 15.47 -5.09 -17.90
CA VAL A 592 16.15 -6.20 -17.24
C VAL A 592 17.27 -6.59 -18.20
N LEU A 593 18.49 -6.12 -17.92
CA LEU A 593 19.65 -6.65 -18.60
C LEU A 593 19.70 -8.13 -18.22
N PRO A 594 19.73 -9.03 -19.22
CA PRO A 594 19.52 -10.46 -19.03
C PRO A 594 20.53 -11.11 -18.08
#